data_AF-A0A2R6S2W3-F1
#
_entry.id   AF-A0A2R6S2W3-F1
#
_cell.length_a   1.000
_cell.length_b   1.000
_cell.length_c   1.000
_cell.angle_alpha   90.00
_cell.angle_beta   90.00
_cell.angle_gamma   90.00
#
_symmetry.space_group_name_H-M   'P 1'
#
loop_
_entity.id
_entity.type
_entity.pdbx_description
1 polymer ?
#
loop_
_entity_poly.entity_id
_entity_poly.type
_entity_poly.pdbx_seq_one_letter_code
_entity_poly.pdbx_strand_id
1 'polypeptide(L)'
;MVTALTTTMAMHNMKTPIPKVPNTTRVIAFTTPENYAARLFHLLRLRGWIPLWCPSVSVATTPHTTASLLLHLSNPNPSAAQPKPSLNHFSAIAFTSRTGIAAFSEALDEIENPPLASSGEIFTVCALGKDSELLNEAFANRICENSDRIRVLVPPIATPAGMVEALGWGGGRRVLCPVPAVVGLEEPPVVPDFLRDLAAKGWVPVRVDGYETRWAGAECAAAVVARGEEGEGLDAVVFTSTAEVEGLLKGLREWGWDWGRVKRRWPEMVVAVHGPVTAAGAERLGVGVDVVSSRFDSFGGVVDALALRWEPLER
;
A
#
# COMPACT_ATOMS: atom_id res chain seq x y z
N MET A 1 5.45 -78.15 51.32
CA MET A 1 4.64 -77.35 50.36
C MET A 1 5.16 -75.92 50.47
N VAL A 2 6.06 -75.47 49.58
CA VAL A 2 5.75 -74.95 48.22
C VAL A 2 4.98 -73.63 48.41
N THR A 3 5.47 -72.42 48.08
CA THR A 3 6.36 -72.01 46.98
C THR A 3 6.92 -70.60 47.28
N ALA A 4 8.17 -70.36 46.89
CA ALA A 4 8.65 -69.02 46.58
C ALA A 4 8.06 -68.56 45.24
N LEU A 5 7.74 -67.27 45.08
CA LEU A 5 7.64 -66.63 43.77
C LEU A 5 8.11 -65.18 43.87
N THR A 6 9.31 -65.00 43.32
CA THR A 6 9.94 -63.80 42.82
C THR A 6 8.96 -62.92 42.03
N THR A 7 8.99 -61.61 42.24
CA THR A 7 8.47 -60.65 41.26
C THR A 7 9.52 -59.58 41.01
N THR A 8 9.99 -59.59 39.78
CA THR A 8 10.93 -58.72 39.10
C THR A 8 10.39 -57.30 39.03
N MET A 9 11.12 -56.31 39.56
CA MET A 9 10.85 -54.90 39.27
C MET A 9 11.39 -54.58 37.86
N ALA A 10 10.47 -54.43 36.92
CA ALA A 10 10.76 -53.90 35.59
C ALA A 10 11.14 -52.42 35.70
N MET A 11 12.32 -52.06 35.18
CA MET A 11 12.73 -50.68 34.97
C MET A 11 11.79 -50.03 33.97
N HIS A 12 10.80 -49.29 34.46
CA HIS A 12 9.99 -48.43 33.61
C HIS A 12 10.82 -47.21 33.24
N ASN A 13 11.34 -47.25 32.03
CA ASN A 13 12.04 -46.15 31.37
C ASN A 13 11.01 -45.05 31.08
N MET A 14 10.74 -44.19 32.08
CA MET A 14 9.97 -42.96 31.88
C MET A 14 10.80 -42.01 31.02
N LYS A 15 10.69 -42.17 29.70
CA LYS A 15 10.97 -41.09 28.76
C LYS A 15 9.88 -40.04 28.96
N THR A 16 10.11 -39.13 29.90
CA THR A 16 9.42 -37.84 29.90
C THR A 16 9.50 -37.26 28.48
N PRO A 17 8.39 -36.83 27.87
CA PRO A 17 8.45 -36.13 26.60
C PRO A 17 9.27 -34.87 26.84
N ILE A 18 10.42 -34.78 26.19
CA ILE A 18 11.15 -33.52 26.08
C ILE A 18 10.13 -32.52 25.51
N PRO A 19 9.91 -31.35 26.14
CA PRO A 19 9.07 -30.33 25.55
C PRO A 19 9.58 -30.07 24.13
N LYS A 20 8.76 -30.36 23.12
CA LYS A 20 9.05 -29.91 21.76
C LYS A 20 9.09 -28.39 21.83
N VAL A 21 10.29 -27.83 21.89
CA VAL A 21 10.51 -26.42 21.55
C VAL A 21 9.85 -26.23 20.17
N PRO A 22 8.88 -25.32 19.99
CA PRO A 22 8.21 -25.19 18.71
C PRO A 22 9.22 -24.63 17.72
N ASN A 23 9.83 -25.53 16.95
CA ASN A 23 10.60 -25.19 15.77
C ASN A 23 9.60 -24.92 14.63
N THR A 24 8.75 -23.90 14.79
CA THR A 24 7.65 -23.62 13.87
C THR A 24 7.98 -22.36 13.08
N THR A 25 8.78 -22.54 12.05
CA THR A 25 8.95 -21.53 11.00
C THR A 25 7.59 -21.22 10.40
N ARG A 26 7.06 -20.02 10.65
CA ARG A 26 5.72 -19.60 10.21
C ARG A 26 5.71 -19.23 8.73
N VAL A 27 4.66 -19.58 8.00
CA VAL A 27 4.45 -19.18 6.60
C VAL A 27 3.51 -18.00 6.53
N ILE A 28 3.97 -16.92 5.89
CA ILE A 28 3.27 -15.63 5.85
C ILE A 28 3.00 -15.25 4.40
N ALA A 29 1.75 -15.35 3.97
CA ALA A 29 1.35 -14.78 2.69
C ALA A 29 1.30 -13.25 2.78
N PHE A 30 1.74 -12.56 1.74
CA PHE A 30 1.58 -11.12 1.62
C PHE A 30 1.36 -10.72 0.17
N THR A 31 0.58 -9.67 -0.04
CA THR A 31 -0.04 -9.41 -1.35
C THR A 31 0.38 -8.12 -2.03
N THR A 32 1.38 -7.46 -1.46
CA THR A 32 1.91 -6.17 -1.91
C THR A 32 2.41 -6.23 -3.36
N PRO A 33 2.33 -5.12 -4.10
CA PRO A 33 2.98 -5.00 -5.41
C PRO A 33 4.51 -5.08 -5.29
N GLU A 34 5.17 -5.32 -6.43
CA GLU A 34 6.61 -5.60 -6.54
C GLU A 34 7.51 -4.53 -5.88
N ASN A 35 7.17 -3.25 -6.07
CA ASN A 35 7.91 -2.11 -5.53
C ASN A 35 7.96 -2.09 -3.98
N TYR A 36 7.05 -2.79 -3.31
CA TYR A 36 7.01 -2.92 -1.85
C TYR A 36 7.45 -4.30 -1.34
N ALA A 37 7.41 -5.31 -2.22
CA ALA A 37 7.59 -6.71 -1.84
C ALA A 37 8.94 -6.99 -1.19
N ALA A 38 10.04 -6.47 -1.76
CA ALA A 38 11.39 -6.75 -1.26
C ALA A 38 11.58 -6.34 0.21
N ARG A 39 11.01 -5.19 0.61
CA ARG A 39 11.14 -4.66 1.97
C ARG A 39 10.36 -5.52 2.97
N LEU A 40 9.10 -5.85 2.68
CA LEU A 40 8.30 -6.69 3.56
C LEU A 40 8.86 -8.12 3.63
N PHE A 41 9.25 -8.69 2.49
CA PHE A 41 9.92 -9.99 2.41
C PHE A 41 11.13 -10.06 3.33
N HIS A 42 12.01 -9.06 3.26
CA HIS A 42 13.20 -8.99 4.11
C HIS A 42 12.85 -8.94 5.61
N LEU A 43 11.87 -8.13 6.01
CA LEU A 43 11.46 -8.03 7.41
C LEU A 43 10.86 -9.32 7.96
N LEU A 44 10.06 -10.03 7.15
CA LEU A 44 9.52 -11.35 7.51
C LEU A 44 10.64 -12.39 7.67
N ARG A 45 11.64 -12.37 6.77
CA ARG A 45 12.83 -13.24 6.86
C ARG A 45 13.67 -12.96 8.11
N LEU A 46 13.85 -11.70 8.49
CA LEU A 46 14.58 -11.34 9.72
C LEU A 46 13.89 -11.89 10.99
N ARG A 47 12.57 -12.11 10.96
CA ARG A 47 11.83 -12.79 12.04
C ARG A 47 11.91 -14.31 12.00
N GLY A 48 12.63 -14.88 11.03
CA GLY A 48 12.72 -16.32 10.84
C GLY A 48 11.45 -16.94 10.25
N TRP A 49 10.60 -16.15 9.59
CA TRP A 49 9.39 -16.63 8.92
C TRP A 49 9.67 -16.91 7.44
N ILE A 50 8.84 -17.74 6.81
CA ILE A 50 8.83 -18.06 5.38
C ILE A 50 7.83 -17.12 4.70
N PRO A 51 8.29 -16.11 3.94
CA PRO A 51 7.39 -15.25 3.19
C PRO A 51 6.87 -16.00 1.95
N LEU A 52 5.57 -15.90 1.70
CA LEU A 52 4.90 -16.35 0.50
C LEU A 52 4.36 -15.11 -0.23
N TRP A 53 5.02 -14.71 -1.31
CA TRP A 53 4.61 -13.53 -2.06
C TRP A 53 3.49 -13.87 -3.04
N CYS A 54 2.35 -13.20 -2.88
CA CYS A 54 1.13 -13.40 -3.66
C CYS A 54 0.63 -12.06 -4.21
N PRO A 55 1.37 -11.41 -5.14
CA PRO A 55 1.05 -10.06 -5.59
C PRO A 55 -0.34 -10.02 -6.21
N SER A 56 -1.26 -9.32 -5.56
CA SER A 56 -2.67 -9.24 -5.96
C SER A 56 -2.98 -8.01 -6.83
N VAL A 57 -2.07 -7.03 -6.80
CA VAL A 57 -2.10 -5.83 -7.61
C VAL A 57 -0.73 -5.53 -8.18
N SER A 58 -0.70 -4.88 -9.33
CA SER A 58 0.47 -4.19 -9.88
C SER A 58 0.26 -2.69 -9.86
N VAL A 59 1.36 -1.96 -9.74
CA VAL A 59 1.37 -0.49 -9.70
C VAL A 59 2.44 0.00 -10.66
N ALA A 60 2.05 0.73 -11.70
CA ALA A 60 2.97 1.21 -12.73
C ALA A 60 2.41 2.42 -13.48
N THR A 61 3.29 3.18 -14.11
CA THR A 61 2.93 4.12 -15.18
C THR A 61 2.65 3.35 -16.48
N THR A 62 1.77 3.90 -17.31
CA THR A 62 1.50 3.41 -18.67
C THR A 62 1.59 4.56 -19.66
N PRO A 63 1.78 4.31 -20.97
CA PRO A 63 1.80 5.37 -21.97
C PRO A 63 0.55 6.28 -21.90
N HIS A 64 -0.61 5.72 -21.52
CA HIS A 64 -1.84 6.48 -21.35
C HIS A 64 -1.80 7.40 -20.11
N THR A 65 -1.32 6.91 -18.97
CA THR A 65 -1.24 7.73 -17.75
C THR A 65 -0.17 8.81 -17.87
N THR A 66 0.97 8.49 -18.50
CA THR A 66 2.02 9.47 -18.82
C THR A 66 1.48 10.54 -19.77
N ALA A 67 0.78 10.17 -20.85
CA ALA A 67 0.13 11.13 -21.74
C ALA A 67 -0.87 12.02 -20.99
N SER A 68 -1.64 11.46 -20.05
CA SER A 68 -2.59 12.21 -19.22
C SER A 68 -1.91 13.28 -18.36
N LEU A 69 -0.74 12.96 -17.79
CA LEU A 69 0.09 13.94 -17.08
C LEU A 69 0.64 15.01 -18.03
N LEU A 70 1.16 14.61 -19.18
CA LEU A 70 1.74 15.52 -20.17
C LEU A 70 0.74 16.55 -20.70
N LEU A 71 -0.56 16.22 -20.79
CA LEU A 71 -1.59 17.22 -21.13
C LEU A 71 -1.61 18.43 -20.18
N HIS A 72 -1.14 18.26 -18.95
CA HIS A 72 -1.08 19.30 -17.93
C HIS A 72 0.31 19.88 -17.70
N LEU A 73 1.34 19.35 -18.38
CA LEU A 73 2.74 19.77 -18.26
C LEU A 73 3.28 20.39 -19.56
N SER A 74 2.83 19.88 -20.70
CA SER A 74 3.22 20.36 -22.02
C SER A 74 2.54 21.68 -22.35
N ASN A 75 3.24 22.53 -23.10
CA ASN A 75 2.71 23.80 -23.57
C ASN A 75 1.78 23.53 -24.77
N PRO A 76 0.48 23.90 -24.72
CA PRO A 76 -0.48 23.50 -25.76
C PRO A 76 -0.25 24.18 -27.12
N ASN A 77 0.62 25.18 -27.22
CA ASN A 77 1.02 25.80 -28.48
C ASN A 77 2.45 26.37 -28.40
N PRO A 78 3.49 25.60 -28.79
CA PRO A 78 4.86 26.11 -28.80
C PRO A 78 5.09 27.25 -29.81
N SER A 79 4.17 27.45 -30.76
CA SER A 79 4.21 28.50 -31.79
C SER A 79 3.33 29.73 -31.50
N ALA A 80 2.61 29.75 -30.37
CA ALA A 80 1.82 30.93 -30.00
C ALA A 80 2.73 32.08 -29.53
N ALA A 81 2.35 33.33 -29.85
CA ALA A 81 3.11 34.54 -29.49
C ALA A 81 3.34 34.71 -27.97
N GLN A 82 2.53 34.06 -27.13
CA GLN A 82 2.78 33.88 -25.70
C GLN A 82 2.35 32.47 -25.27
N PRO A 83 3.27 31.50 -25.24
CA PRO A 83 2.96 30.15 -24.84
C PRO A 83 2.82 30.11 -23.31
N LYS A 84 1.59 30.08 -22.77
CA LYS A 84 1.38 30.00 -21.31
C LYS A 84 1.69 28.57 -20.82
N PRO A 85 2.65 28.40 -19.89
CA PRO A 85 2.91 27.11 -19.28
C PRO A 85 1.63 26.55 -18.63
N SER A 86 1.31 25.29 -18.91
CA SER A 86 0.03 24.65 -18.58
C SER A 86 -0.22 24.52 -17.08
N LEU A 87 0.85 24.50 -16.27
CA LEU A 87 0.73 24.41 -14.82
C LEU A 87 0.33 25.75 -14.15
N ASN A 88 0.45 26.89 -14.86
CA ASN A 88 0.02 28.19 -14.32
C ASN A 88 -1.51 28.30 -14.10
N HIS A 89 -2.30 27.36 -14.61
CA HIS A 89 -3.73 27.29 -14.32
C HIS A 89 -4.04 26.70 -12.95
N PHE A 90 -3.04 26.18 -12.25
CA PHE A 90 -3.16 25.57 -10.94
C PHE A 90 -2.44 26.43 -9.91
N SER A 91 -2.93 26.40 -8.67
CA SER A 91 -2.24 27.01 -7.53
C SER A 91 -1.51 25.97 -6.68
N ALA A 92 -1.83 24.68 -6.88
CA ALA A 92 -1.19 23.59 -6.18
C ALA A 92 -1.19 22.28 -6.95
N ILE A 93 -0.27 21.39 -6.58
CA ILE A 93 -0.33 19.95 -6.85
C ILE A 93 -0.44 19.23 -5.50
N ALA A 94 -1.27 18.21 -5.43
CA ALA A 94 -1.47 17.44 -4.22
C ALA A 94 -1.24 15.94 -4.47
N PHE A 95 -0.11 15.43 -3.97
CA PHE A 95 0.26 14.02 -4.09
C PHE A 95 -0.17 13.23 -2.85
N THR A 96 -1.02 12.23 -3.06
CA THR A 96 -1.46 11.32 -1.99
C THR A 96 -0.63 10.03 -1.91
N SER A 97 0.39 9.88 -2.76
CA SER A 97 1.27 8.70 -2.75
C SER A 97 2.64 9.00 -3.36
N ARG A 98 3.65 8.27 -2.88
CA ARG A 98 5.00 8.24 -3.47
C ARG A 98 4.98 7.87 -4.97
N THR A 99 4.12 6.95 -5.38
CA THR A 99 3.97 6.57 -6.80
C THR A 99 3.45 7.73 -7.65
N GLY A 100 2.52 8.54 -7.13
CA GLY A 100 2.04 9.73 -7.83
C GLY A 100 3.16 10.75 -8.06
N ILE A 101 4.05 10.93 -7.08
CA ILE A 101 5.23 11.81 -7.21
C ILE A 101 6.20 11.25 -8.26
N ALA A 102 6.50 9.95 -8.19
CA ALA A 102 7.40 9.29 -9.13
C ALA A 102 6.87 9.37 -10.57
N ALA A 103 5.60 9.04 -10.80
CA ALA A 103 4.96 9.12 -12.11
C ALA A 103 4.95 10.56 -12.67
N PHE A 104 4.70 11.54 -11.82
CA PHE A 104 4.79 12.95 -12.22
C PHE A 104 6.23 13.34 -12.57
N SER A 105 7.21 12.87 -11.80
CA SER A 105 8.63 13.07 -12.09
C SER A 105 9.04 12.42 -13.41
N GLU A 106 8.57 11.22 -13.71
CA GLU A 106 8.79 10.55 -15.00
C GLU A 106 8.20 11.38 -16.15
N ALA A 107 6.97 11.89 -16.00
CA ALA A 107 6.35 12.74 -17.03
C ALA A 107 7.09 14.07 -17.21
N LEU A 108 7.67 14.64 -16.13
CA LEU A 108 8.55 15.80 -16.23
C LEU A 108 9.85 15.48 -16.99
N ASP A 109 10.28 14.21 -17.14
CA ASP A 109 11.54 13.86 -17.83
C ASP A 109 11.35 13.88 -19.35
N GLU A 110 10.09 13.86 -19.80
CA GLU A 110 9.71 13.92 -21.22
C GLU A 110 9.52 15.36 -21.73
N ILE A 111 9.68 16.38 -20.88
CA ILE A 111 9.59 17.79 -21.27
C ILE A 111 10.93 18.50 -21.07
N GLU A 112 11.29 19.39 -22.00
CA GLU A 112 12.58 20.09 -21.98
C GLU A 112 12.60 21.29 -21.02
N ASN A 113 11.46 21.96 -20.84
CA ASN A 113 11.36 23.22 -20.10
C ASN A 113 10.41 23.07 -18.90
N PRO A 114 10.69 23.75 -17.77
CA PRO A 114 9.81 23.73 -16.61
C PRO A 114 8.36 24.15 -16.93
N PRO A 115 7.34 23.40 -16.46
CA PRO A 115 5.94 23.61 -16.83
C PRO A 115 5.25 24.74 -16.05
N LEU A 116 5.93 25.36 -15.09
CA LEU A 116 5.47 26.56 -14.37
C LEU A 116 6.33 27.77 -14.76
N ALA A 117 5.70 28.95 -14.93
CA ALA A 117 6.47 30.17 -15.21
C ALA A 117 7.43 30.52 -14.06
N SER A 118 8.50 31.27 -14.32
CA SER A 118 9.41 31.76 -13.28
C SER A 118 8.84 32.93 -12.45
N SER A 119 7.70 33.51 -12.86
CA SER A 119 7.02 34.64 -12.20
C SER A 119 5.54 34.36 -11.95
N GLY A 120 5.00 34.92 -10.86
CA GLY A 120 3.60 34.76 -10.43
C GLY A 120 3.50 34.42 -8.94
N GLU A 121 2.31 34.00 -8.49
CA GLU A 121 2.04 33.65 -7.09
C GLU A 121 2.81 32.40 -6.63
N ILE A 122 2.87 32.17 -5.31
CA ILE A 122 3.45 30.94 -4.75
C ILE A 122 2.64 29.72 -5.21
N PHE A 123 3.32 28.74 -5.78
CA PHE A 123 2.77 27.46 -6.19
C PHE A 123 3.07 26.41 -5.12
N THR A 124 2.02 25.74 -4.62
CA THR A 124 2.17 24.80 -3.51
C THR A 124 2.26 23.36 -4.02
N VAL A 125 3.27 22.61 -3.60
CA VAL A 125 3.40 21.18 -3.90
C VAL A 125 3.26 20.39 -2.62
N CYS A 126 2.26 19.52 -2.54
CA CYS A 126 1.92 18.80 -1.32
C CYS A 126 2.30 17.33 -1.41
N ALA A 127 2.80 16.77 -0.32
CA ALA A 127 3.01 15.32 -0.17
C ALA A 127 2.75 14.88 1.27
N LEU A 128 2.48 13.58 1.45
CA LEU A 128 2.19 13.00 2.76
C LEU A 128 3.47 12.51 3.45
N GLY A 129 3.74 12.99 4.67
CA GLY A 129 4.78 12.43 5.55
C GLY A 129 6.13 12.25 4.84
N LYS A 130 6.68 11.03 4.90
CA LYS A 130 7.97 10.66 4.27
C LYS A 130 7.97 10.73 2.73
N ASP A 131 6.81 10.80 2.09
CA ASP A 131 6.76 10.93 0.63
C ASP A 131 7.25 12.32 0.17
N SER A 132 7.21 13.31 1.07
CA SER A 132 7.77 14.65 0.84
C SER A 132 9.27 14.68 0.64
N GLU A 133 10.01 13.65 1.03
CA GLU A 133 11.45 13.51 0.76
C GLU A 133 11.77 13.49 -0.75
N LEU A 134 10.79 13.10 -1.59
CA LEU A 134 10.92 13.17 -3.05
C LEU A 134 10.74 14.60 -3.61
N LEU A 135 10.16 15.52 -2.85
CA LEU A 135 9.93 16.91 -3.25
C LEU A 135 11.14 17.79 -2.90
N ASN A 136 12.34 17.34 -3.30
CA ASN A 136 13.59 18.05 -3.05
C ASN A 136 13.82 19.20 -4.04
N GLU A 137 14.95 19.91 -3.89
CA GLU A 137 15.32 21.04 -4.75
C GLU A 137 15.41 20.65 -6.23
N ALA A 138 15.92 19.46 -6.56
CA ALA A 138 15.99 18.98 -7.93
C ALA A 138 14.58 18.80 -8.53
N PHE A 139 13.63 18.26 -7.75
CA PHE A 139 12.23 18.18 -8.16
C PHE A 139 11.61 19.57 -8.36
N ALA A 140 11.85 20.50 -7.44
CA ALA A 140 11.31 21.87 -7.53
C ALA A 140 11.84 22.62 -8.77
N ASN A 141 13.14 22.50 -9.06
CA ASN A 141 13.78 23.13 -10.23
C ASN A 141 13.27 22.58 -11.56
N ARG A 142 12.80 21.32 -11.59
CA ARG A 142 12.15 20.73 -12.77
C ARG A 142 10.72 21.25 -12.98
N ILE A 143 10.06 21.73 -11.93
CA ILE A 143 8.73 22.36 -12.03
C ILE A 143 8.85 23.83 -12.43
N CYS A 144 9.82 24.56 -11.86
CA CYS A 144 9.96 26.00 -12.03
C CYS A 144 11.44 26.41 -11.91
N GLU A 145 11.93 27.24 -12.85
CA GLU A 145 13.29 27.79 -12.78
C GLU A 145 13.53 28.64 -11.52
N ASN A 146 12.49 29.32 -11.04
CA ASN A 146 12.52 30.10 -9.81
C ASN A 146 11.98 29.27 -8.65
N SER A 147 12.86 28.60 -7.91
CA SER A 147 12.50 27.72 -6.79
C SER A 147 11.83 28.47 -5.63
N ASP A 148 12.04 29.78 -5.47
CA ASP A 148 11.36 30.60 -4.45
C ASP A 148 9.85 30.67 -4.66
N ARG A 149 9.35 30.36 -5.87
CA ARG A 149 7.91 30.23 -6.14
C ARG A 149 7.33 28.91 -5.62
N ILE A 150 8.14 27.90 -5.35
CA ILE A 150 7.67 26.57 -4.97
C ILE A 150 7.65 26.46 -3.45
N ARG A 151 6.46 26.26 -2.89
CA ARG A 151 6.29 25.94 -1.47
C ARG A 151 5.94 24.48 -1.32
N VAL A 152 6.80 23.71 -0.65
CA VAL A 152 6.47 22.34 -0.24
C VAL A 152 5.58 22.37 1.00
N LEU A 153 4.45 21.66 0.95
CA LEU A 153 3.50 21.53 2.06
C LEU A 153 3.42 20.07 2.51
N VAL A 154 3.72 19.82 3.77
CA VAL A 154 3.56 18.50 4.41
C VAL A 154 2.54 18.66 5.54
N PRO A 155 1.42 17.92 5.52
CA PRO A 155 0.43 18.05 6.58
C PRO A 155 0.96 17.47 7.90
N PRO A 156 0.61 18.06 9.06
CA PRO A 156 0.99 17.52 10.37
C PRO A 156 0.52 16.08 10.60
N ILE A 157 -0.64 15.73 10.03
CA ILE A 157 -1.16 14.37 9.99
C ILE A 157 -1.06 13.89 8.53
N ALA A 158 -0.21 12.89 8.28
CA ALA A 158 0.11 12.37 6.95
C ALA A 158 -1.04 11.52 6.36
N THR A 159 -2.20 12.12 6.16
CA THR A 159 -3.39 11.53 5.53
C THR A 159 -3.95 12.47 4.46
N PRO A 160 -4.73 11.96 3.49
CA PRO A 160 -5.40 12.81 2.51
C PRO A 160 -6.27 13.90 3.16
N ALA A 161 -7.03 13.56 4.21
CA ALA A 161 -7.81 14.54 4.97
C ALA A 161 -6.91 15.59 5.66
N GLY A 162 -5.79 15.17 6.25
CA GLY A 162 -4.81 16.08 6.84
C GLY A 162 -4.20 17.04 5.80
N MET A 163 -3.97 16.57 4.57
CA MET A 163 -3.53 17.40 3.46
C MET A 163 -4.57 18.46 3.07
N VAL A 164 -5.85 18.08 3.00
CA VAL A 164 -6.96 19.01 2.73
C VAL A 164 -7.02 20.11 3.80
N GLU A 165 -6.92 19.75 5.08
CA GLU A 165 -6.90 20.73 6.18
C GLU A 165 -5.67 21.65 6.12
N ALA A 166 -4.49 21.10 5.84
CA ALA A 166 -3.26 21.88 5.74
C ALA A 166 -3.23 22.82 4.52
N LEU A 167 -3.85 22.43 3.40
CA LEU A 167 -4.03 23.27 2.22
C LEU A 167 -4.96 24.47 2.50
N GLY A 168 -5.92 24.31 3.40
CA GLY A 168 -6.86 25.35 3.79
C GLY A 168 -7.84 25.73 2.68
N TRP A 169 -8.41 26.94 2.77
CA TRP A 169 -9.43 27.43 1.84
C TRP A 169 -8.88 27.63 0.41
N GLY A 170 -9.56 27.03 -0.56
CA GLY A 170 -9.19 27.08 -1.97
C GLY A 170 -9.61 28.37 -2.68
N GLY A 171 -10.79 28.93 -2.35
CA GLY A 171 -11.29 30.16 -2.98
C GLY A 171 -11.53 30.05 -4.49
N GLY A 172 -11.93 28.88 -4.97
CA GLY A 172 -12.13 28.57 -6.39
C GLY A 172 -10.84 28.25 -7.16
N ARG A 173 -9.68 28.29 -6.50
CA ARG A 173 -8.39 27.92 -7.12
C ARG A 173 -8.36 26.43 -7.47
N ARG A 174 -7.61 26.10 -8.52
CA ARG A 174 -7.46 24.72 -9.02
C ARG A 174 -6.29 24.02 -8.36
N VAL A 175 -6.47 22.74 -8.05
CA VAL A 175 -5.42 21.86 -7.54
C VAL A 175 -5.32 20.62 -8.42
N LEU A 176 -4.13 20.35 -8.95
CA LEU A 176 -3.85 19.16 -9.74
C LEU A 176 -3.65 17.97 -8.80
N CYS A 177 -4.33 16.86 -9.07
CA CYS A 177 -4.30 15.67 -8.22
C CYS A 177 -3.87 14.45 -9.06
N PRO A 178 -2.56 14.19 -9.20
CA PRO A 178 -2.05 12.95 -9.78
C PRO A 178 -2.38 11.76 -8.86
N VAL A 179 -3.31 10.92 -9.29
CA VAL A 179 -3.89 9.80 -8.52
C VAL A 179 -3.94 8.52 -9.38
N PRO A 180 -4.16 7.32 -8.80
CA PRO A 180 -4.21 6.10 -9.59
C PRO A 180 -5.51 5.98 -10.39
N ALA A 181 -5.42 5.57 -11.65
CA ALA A 181 -6.50 4.83 -12.30
C ALA A 181 -6.58 3.42 -11.70
N VAL A 182 -7.77 2.99 -11.28
CA VAL A 182 -7.98 1.63 -10.74
C VAL A 182 -8.52 0.74 -11.85
N VAL A 183 -7.82 -0.37 -12.15
CA VAL A 183 -8.15 -1.24 -13.28
C VAL A 183 -8.42 -2.67 -12.83
N GLY A 184 -9.62 -3.15 -13.12
CA GLY A 184 -10.04 -4.52 -12.80
C GLY A 184 -10.41 -4.75 -11.33
N LEU A 185 -10.53 -3.68 -10.54
CA LEU A 185 -10.97 -3.64 -9.14
C LEU A 185 -11.92 -2.46 -8.94
N GLU A 186 -12.59 -2.41 -7.79
CA GLU A 186 -13.35 -1.26 -7.34
C GLU A 186 -12.41 -0.17 -6.77
N GLU A 187 -12.63 1.09 -7.13
CA GLU A 187 -11.83 2.18 -6.58
C GLU A 187 -12.14 2.37 -5.08
N PRO A 188 -11.15 2.24 -4.18
CA PRO A 188 -11.38 2.50 -2.76
C PRO A 188 -11.78 3.97 -2.53
N PRO A 189 -12.55 4.27 -1.46
CA PRO A 189 -13.09 5.61 -1.25
C PRO A 189 -12.01 6.68 -0.96
N VAL A 190 -10.74 6.29 -0.76
CA VAL A 190 -9.63 7.19 -0.40
C VAL A 190 -9.48 8.37 -1.36
N VAL A 191 -9.42 8.12 -2.67
CA VAL A 191 -9.26 9.20 -3.67
C VAL A 191 -10.57 9.94 -3.90
N PRO A 192 -11.73 9.28 -4.09
CA PRO A 192 -13.02 9.97 -4.15
C PRO A 192 -13.29 10.90 -2.96
N ASP A 193 -12.99 10.44 -1.74
CA ASP A 193 -13.14 11.22 -0.51
C ASP A 193 -12.19 12.42 -0.51
N PHE A 194 -10.93 12.21 -0.85
CA PHE A 194 -9.94 13.29 -0.94
C PHE A 194 -10.36 14.41 -1.90
N LEU A 195 -10.84 14.06 -3.10
CA LEU A 195 -11.29 15.03 -4.09
C LEU A 195 -12.56 15.76 -3.62
N ARG A 196 -13.51 15.04 -3.00
CA ARG A 196 -14.72 15.65 -2.42
C ARG A 196 -14.36 16.63 -1.30
N ASP A 197 -13.44 16.26 -0.43
CA ASP A 197 -13.07 17.08 0.73
C ASP A 197 -12.30 18.34 0.28
N LEU A 198 -11.45 18.26 -0.75
CA LEU A 198 -10.88 19.44 -1.42
C LEU A 198 -11.97 20.37 -1.96
N ALA A 199 -12.96 19.81 -2.67
CA ALA A 199 -14.08 20.59 -3.20
C ALA A 199 -14.90 21.26 -2.08
N ALA A 200 -15.14 20.55 -0.98
CA ALA A 200 -15.82 21.10 0.20
C ALA A 200 -15.04 22.26 0.85
N LYS A 201 -13.70 22.30 0.72
CA LYS A 201 -12.83 23.42 1.13
C LYS A 201 -12.67 24.49 0.05
N GLY A 202 -13.53 24.49 -0.97
CA GLY A 202 -13.55 25.52 -2.01
C GLY A 202 -12.42 25.42 -3.03
N TRP A 203 -11.73 24.29 -3.13
CA TRP A 203 -10.83 24.01 -4.24
C TRP A 203 -11.60 23.47 -5.44
N VAL A 204 -11.03 23.64 -6.64
CA VAL A 204 -11.46 22.93 -7.85
C VAL A 204 -10.45 21.81 -8.11
N PRO A 205 -10.69 20.59 -7.59
CA PRO A 205 -9.79 19.47 -7.78
C PRO A 205 -9.82 19.00 -9.24
N VAL A 206 -8.64 18.81 -9.83
CA VAL A 206 -8.48 18.24 -11.16
C VAL A 206 -7.76 16.92 -11.00
N ARG A 207 -8.53 15.85 -11.06
CA ARG A 207 -8.03 14.48 -11.11
C ARG A 207 -7.24 14.26 -12.40
N VAL A 208 -6.06 13.66 -12.26
CA VAL A 208 -5.30 13.12 -13.39
C VAL A 208 -4.87 11.71 -13.03
N ASP A 209 -5.19 10.77 -13.90
CA ASP A 209 -4.74 9.39 -13.76
C ASP A 209 -3.24 9.33 -14.10
N GLY A 210 -2.40 9.48 -13.08
CA GLY A 210 -0.95 9.58 -13.24
C GLY A 210 -0.25 8.22 -13.32
N TYR A 211 -0.88 7.20 -12.76
CA TYR A 211 -0.40 5.82 -12.76
C TYR A 211 -1.59 4.87 -12.64
N GLU A 212 -1.36 3.57 -12.78
CA GLU A 212 -2.39 2.55 -12.60
C GLU A 212 -2.16 1.75 -11.32
N THR A 213 -3.25 1.39 -10.64
CA THR A 213 -3.31 0.26 -9.71
C THR A 213 -4.21 -0.79 -10.36
N ARG A 214 -3.61 -1.90 -10.78
CA ARG A 214 -4.26 -2.91 -11.61
C ARG A 214 -4.31 -4.24 -10.89
N TRP A 215 -5.43 -4.97 -11.02
CA TRP A 215 -5.49 -6.35 -10.55
C TRP A 215 -4.44 -7.22 -11.27
N ALA A 216 -3.67 -7.99 -10.51
CA ALA A 216 -2.60 -8.83 -11.06
C ALA A 216 -3.11 -10.08 -11.81
N GLY A 217 -4.41 -10.39 -11.70
CA GLY A 217 -5.04 -11.55 -12.32
C GLY A 217 -5.21 -12.72 -11.36
N ALA A 218 -5.84 -13.80 -11.84
CA ALA A 218 -6.23 -14.96 -11.02
C ALA A 218 -5.05 -15.68 -10.34
N GLU A 219 -3.87 -15.66 -10.98
CA GLU A 219 -2.66 -16.32 -10.48
C GLU A 219 -2.16 -15.77 -9.15
N CYS A 220 -2.62 -14.58 -8.72
CA CYS A 220 -2.28 -14.04 -7.40
C CYS A 220 -2.70 -14.96 -6.24
N ALA A 221 -3.71 -15.81 -6.45
CA ALA A 221 -4.21 -16.74 -5.45
C ALA A 221 -3.62 -18.16 -5.57
N ALA A 222 -2.93 -18.48 -6.67
CA ALA A 222 -2.51 -19.85 -7.00
C ALA A 222 -1.71 -20.52 -5.88
N ALA A 223 -0.75 -19.80 -5.30
CA ALA A 223 0.10 -20.34 -4.23
C ALA A 223 -0.66 -20.58 -2.91
N VAL A 224 -1.67 -19.75 -2.62
CA VAL A 224 -2.55 -19.97 -1.46
C VAL A 224 -3.42 -21.20 -1.73
N VAL A 225 -4.03 -21.29 -2.91
CA VAL A 225 -4.88 -22.42 -3.30
C VAL A 225 -4.12 -23.74 -3.26
N ALA A 226 -2.94 -23.81 -3.90
CA ALA A 226 -2.11 -25.02 -3.93
C ALA A 226 -1.78 -25.53 -2.53
N ARG A 227 -1.30 -24.65 -1.63
CA ARG A 227 -1.07 -24.99 -0.21
C ARG A 227 -2.32 -25.53 0.47
N GLY A 228 -3.46 -24.92 0.16
CA GLY A 228 -4.76 -25.33 0.65
C GLY A 228 -5.11 -26.76 0.22
N GLU A 229 -4.92 -27.09 -1.05
CA GLU A 229 -5.19 -28.42 -1.60
C GLU A 229 -4.21 -29.49 -1.14
N GLU A 230 -2.93 -29.13 -0.98
CA GLU A 230 -1.83 -30.03 -0.60
C GLU A 230 -1.76 -30.35 0.91
N GLY A 231 -2.63 -29.78 1.73
CA GLY A 231 -2.57 -30.00 3.18
C GLY A 231 -1.51 -29.14 3.90
N GLU A 232 -0.83 -28.22 3.22
CA GLU A 232 0.19 -27.35 3.81
C GLU A 232 -0.38 -26.29 4.77
N GLY A 233 0.48 -25.76 5.64
CA GLY A 233 0.14 -24.71 6.60
C GLY A 233 0.19 -23.30 6.01
N LEU A 234 -0.61 -22.39 6.57
CA LEU A 234 -0.53 -20.94 6.33
C LEU A 234 -0.86 -20.24 7.64
N ASP A 235 0.10 -19.50 8.20
CA ASP A 235 -0.01 -18.92 9.53
C ASP A 235 -0.58 -17.50 9.51
N ALA A 236 -0.32 -16.74 8.45
CA ALA A 236 -0.90 -15.42 8.28
C ALA A 236 -1.03 -14.97 6.83
N VAL A 237 -1.91 -13.99 6.61
CA VAL A 237 -2.00 -13.18 5.38
C VAL A 237 -1.85 -11.71 5.76
N VAL A 238 -0.96 -11.00 5.06
CA VAL A 238 -0.67 -9.58 5.26
C VAL A 238 -1.18 -8.76 4.08
N PHE A 239 -1.98 -7.72 4.38
CA PHE A 239 -2.44 -6.73 3.40
C PHE A 239 -1.94 -5.34 3.73
N THR A 240 -1.45 -4.61 2.73
CA THR A 240 -1.02 -3.22 2.91
C THR A 240 -2.00 -2.20 2.36
N SER A 241 -2.92 -2.62 1.48
CA SER A 241 -3.97 -1.77 0.93
C SER A 241 -5.28 -2.53 0.69
N THR A 242 -6.39 -1.80 0.59
CA THR A 242 -7.72 -2.37 0.31
C THR A 242 -7.78 -3.04 -1.06
N ALA A 243 -7.10 -2.45 -2.07
CA ALA A 243 -7.03 -3.01 -3.41
C ALA A 243 -6.38 -4.41 -3.42
N GLU A 244 -5.40 -4.63 -2.53
CA GLU A 244 -4.78 -5.95 -2.38
C GLU A 244 -5.74 -7.00 -1.80
N VAL A 245 -6.61 -6.60 -0.86
CA VAL A 245 -7.63 -7.49 -0.29
C VAL A 245 -8.60 -7.91 -1.39
N GLU A 246 -9.15 -6.95 -2.12
CA GLU A 246 -10.07 -7.22 -3.22
C GLU A 246 -9.41 -8.08 -4.31
N GLY A 247 -8.17 -7.76 -4.68
CA GLY A 247 -7.41 -8.50 -5.68
C GLY A 247 -7.22 -9.96 -5.31
N LEU A 248 -6.86 -10.26 -4.05
CA LEU A 248 -6.74 -11.65 -3.59
C LEU A 248 -8.10 -12.35 -3.55
N LEU A 249 -9.16 -11.70 -3.05
CA LEU A 249 -10.51 -12.28 -3.01
C LEU A 249 -11.02 -12.60 -4.40
N LYS A 250 -10.75 -11.72 -5.38
CA LYS A 250 -11.09 -11.96 -6.78
C LYS A 250 -10.29 -13.14 -7.34
N GLY A 251 -8.98 -13.20 -7.08
CA GLY A 251 -8.16 -14.34 -7.46
C GLY A 251 -8.68 -15.65 -6.90
N LEU A 252 -8.99 -15.71 -5.60
CA LEU A 252 -9.56 -16.90 -4.96
C LEU A 252 -10.84 -17.36 -5.66
N ARG A 253 -11.75 -16.43 -6.02
CA ARG A 253 -12.99 -16.78 -6.72
C ARG A 253 -12.76 -17.42 -8.08
N GLU A 254 -11.78 -16.94 -8.85
CA GLU A 254 -11.42 -17.54 -10.15
C GLU A 254 -10.92 -18.99 -9.99
N TRP A 255 -10.32 -19.32 -8.84
CA TRP A 255 -9.92 -20.68 -8.48
C TRP A 255 -11.04 -21.51 -7.83
N GLY A 256 -12.27 -21.01 -7.74
CA GLY A 256 -13.37 -21.69 -7.05
C GLY A 256 -13.22 -21.72 -5.52
N TRP A 257 -12.45 -20.78 -4.98
CA TRP A 257 -12.29 -20.55 -3.55
C TRP A 257 -13.03 -19.28 -3.11
N ASP A 258 -13.47 -19.27 -1.86
CA ASP A 258 -13.93 -18.07 -1.17
C ASP A 258 -13.13 -17.88 0.12
N TRP A 259 -13.27 -16.70 0.73
CA TRP A 259 -12.58 -16.41 1.99
C TRP A 259 -12.99 -17.35 3.13
N GLY A 260 -14.25 -17.80 3.15
CA GLY A 260 -14.73 -18.77 4.12
C GLY A 260 -14.02 -20.13 4.01
N ARG A 261 -13.72 -20.58 2.80
CA ARG A 261 -12.95 -21.80 2.53
C ARG A 261 -11.50 -21.64 3.00
N VAL A 262 -10.88 -20.47 2.75
CA VAL A 262 -9.55 -20.14 3.29
C VAL A 262 -9.55 -20.25 4.82
N LYS A 263 -10.51 -19.61 5.51
CA LYS A 263 -10.60 -19.67 6.98
C LYS A 263 -10.94 -21.05 7.52
N ARG A 264 -11.77 -21.85 6.85
CA ARG A 264 -12.00 -23.26 7.25
C ARG A 264 -10.75 -24.12 7.09
N ARG A 265 -9.94 -23.83 6.06
CA ARG A 265 -8.71 -24.57 5.78
C ARG A 265 -7.60 -24.26 6.78
N TRP A 266 -7.53 -23.01 7.23
CA TRP A 266 -6.61 -22.54 8.28
C TRP A 266 -7.36 -21.70 9.33
N PRO A 267 -8.03 -22.35 10.31
CA PRO A 267 -8.83 -21.64 11.32
C PRO A 267 -8.01 -20.63 12.14
N GLU A 268 -6.78 -20.99 12.47
CA GLU A 268 -5.85 -20.19 13.27
C GLU A 268 -5.04 -19.16 12.45
N MET A 269 -5.27 -19.08 11.13
CA MET A 269 -4.57 -18.11 10.27
C MET A 269 -4.93 -16.68 10.67
N VAL A 270 -3.90 -15.87 10.90
CA VAL A 270 -4.02 -14.48 11.30
C VAL A 270 -4.10 -13.56 10.06
N VAL A 271 -5.07 -12.65 10.05
CA VAL A 271 -5.15 -11.57 9.07
C VAL A 271 -4.56 -10.31 9.67
N ALA A 272 -3.44 -9.86 9.10
CA ALA A 272 -2.78 -8.64 9.53
C ALA A 272 -2.86 -7.56 8.45
N VAL A 273 -3.16 -6.33 8.86
CA VAL A 273 -3.25 -5.20 7.94
C VAL A 273 -2.35 -4.05 8.36
N HIS A 274 -1.83 -3.33 7.37
CA HIS A 274 -0.85 -2.27 7.58
C HIS A 274 -1.39 -1.04 8.33
N GLY A 275 -2.70 -0.79 8.29
CA GLY A 275 -3.28 0.38 8.97
C GLY A 275 -4.81 0.39 8.96
N PRO A 276 -5.42 1.38 9.64
CA PRO A 276 -6.87 1.42 9.88
C PRO A 276 -7.71 1.55 8.60
N VAL A 277 -7.20 2.24 7.58
CA VAL A 277 -7.91 2.37 6.28
C VAL A 277 -8.01 1.01 5.59
N THR A 278 -6.93 0.24 5.58
CA THR A 278 -6.90 -1.13 5.03
C THR A 278 -7.78 -2.06 5.87
N ALA A 279 -7.81 -1.89 7.20
CA ALA A 279 -8.68 -2.66 8.08
C ALA A 279 -10.16 -2.46 7.72
N ALA A 280 -10.61 -1.19 7.65
CA ALA A 280 -11.99 -0.86 7.26
C ALA A 280 -12.33 -1.34 5.83
N GLY A 281 -11.34 -1.34 4.93
CA GLY A 281 -11.46 -1.91 3.59
C GLY A 281 -11.67 -3.43 3.61
N ALA A 282 -10.85 -4.16 4.37
CA ALA A 282 -10.93 -5.60 4.50
C ALA A 282 -12.28 -6.04 5.11
N GLU A 283 -12.70 -5.40 6.19
CA GLU A 283 -13.97 -5.70 6.86
C GLU A 283 -15.17 -5.48 5.93
N ARG A 284 -15.18 -4.38 5.16
CA ARG A 284 -16.23 -4.11 4.16
C ARG A 284 -16.30 -5.20 3.08
N LEU A 285 -15.18 -5.85 2.77
CA LEU A 285 -15.08 -6.94 1.82
C LEU A 285 -15.34 -8.33 2.46
N GLY A 286 -15.72 -8.38 3.73
CA GLY A 286 -16.00 -9.62 4.46
C GLY A 286 -14.77 -10.37 4.95
N VAL A 287 -13.62 -9.70 5.02
CA VAL A 287 -12.37 -10.24 5.57
C VAL A 287 -12.17 -9.69 6.98
N GLY A 288 -12.44 -10.55 7.97
CA GLY A 288 -12.19 -10.22 9.37
C GLY A 288 -10.70 -10.01 9.65
N VAL A 289 -10.36 -8.91 10.33
CA VAL A 289 -8.99 -8.51 10.65
C VAL A 289 -8.65 -8.88 12.09
N ASP A 290 -7.58 -9.64 12.27
CA ASP A 290 -7.09 -10.04 13.59
C ASP A 290 -6.14 -9.01 14.20
N VAL A 291 -5.35 -8.34 13.35
CA VAL A 291 -4.28 -7.43 13.78
C VAL A 291 -4.17 -6.22 12.86
N VAL A 292 -4.13 -5.02 13.45
CA VAL A 292 -3.85 -3.76 12.75
C VAL A 292 -2.55 -3.18 13.29
N SER A 293 -1.61 -2.83 12.41
CA SER A 293 -0.40 -2.13 12.83
C SER A 293 -0.71 -0.76 13.43
N SER A 294 -0.10 -0.45 14.58
CA SER A 294 -0.12 0.89 15.18
C SER A 294 0.90 1.85 14.54
N ARG A 295 1.87 1.33 13.78
CA ARG A 295 2.86 2.10 13.02
C ARG A 295 2.68 1.85 11.53
N PHE A 296 1.93 2.73 10.88
CA PHE A 296 1.58 2.65 9.46
C PHE A 296 2.49 3.53 8.58
N ASP A 297 3.60 4.03 9.12
CA ASP A 297 4.65 4.73 8.37
C ASP A 297 5.77 3.78 7.88
N SER A 298 5.69 2.49 8.24
CA SER A 298 6.66 1.46 7.87
C SER A 298 6.09 0.04 7.92
N PHE A 299 6.59 -0.84 7.06
CA PHE A 299 6.24 -2.28 7.12
C PHE A 299 6.70 -2.98 8.41
N GLY A 300 7.64 -2.39 9.15
CA GLY A 300 8.04 -2.94 10.46
C GLY A 300 6.88 -2.99 11.45
N GLY A 301 5.93 -2.06 11.36
CA GLY A 301 4.76 -2.05 12.24
C GLY A 301 3.89 -3.30 12.13
N VAL A 302 3.59 -3.76 10.90
CA VAL A 302 2.73 -4.95 10.72
C VAL A 302 3.44 -6.24 11.10
N VAL A 303 4.75 -6.32 10.86
CA VAL A 303 5.59 -7.46 11.28
C VAL A 303 5.66 -7.56 12.81
N ASP A 304 5.83 -6.43 13.50
CA ASP A 304 5.85 -6.41 14.96
C ASP A 304 4.48 -6.74 15.56
N ALA A 305 3.40 -6.25 14.94
CA ALA A 305 2.04 -6.56 15.38
C ALA A 305 1.72 -8.07 15.25
N LEU A 306 2.17 -8.71 14.15
CA LEU A 306 2.11 -10.17 14.00
C LEU A 306 2.93 -10.90 15.08
N ALA A 307 4.15 -10.41 15.37
CA ALA A 307 4.99 -11.03 16.40
C ALA A 307 4.31 -11.00 17.77
N LEU A 308 3.79 -9.83 18.18
CA LEU A 308 3.08 -9.64 19.44
C LEU A 308 1.83 -10.55 19.55
N ARG A 309 1.09 -10.73 18.44
CA ARG A 309 -0.08 -11.63 18.41
C ARG A 309 0.26 -13.08 18.74
N TRP A 310 1.50 -13.48 18.51
CA TRP A 310 2.00 -14.84 18.75
C TRP A 310 2.96 -14.96 19.93
N GLU A 311 3.25 -13.86 20.64
CA GLU A 311 3.94 -13.97 21.91
C GLU A 311 3.04 -14.69 22.92
N PRO A 312 3.58 -15.62 23.72
CA PRO A 312 2.83 -16.18 24.83
C PRO A 312 2.43 -15.01 25.74
N LEU A 313 1.13 -14.87 26.02
CA LEU A 313 0.69 -14.10 27.18
C LEU A 313 1.38 -14.74 28.39
N GLU A 314 2.41 -14.08 28.94
CA GLU A 314 2.94 -14.44 30.24
C GLU A 314 1.73 -14.45 31.21
N ARG A 315 1.42 -15.64 31.74
CA ARG A 315 0.43 -15.82 32.80
C ARG A 315 1.09 -15.59 34.15
#